data_AF-A0A5J4R3G6-F1
#
_entry.id   AF-A0A5J4R3G6-F1
#
_cell.length_a   1.000
_cell.length_b   1.000
_cell.length_c   1.000
_cell.angle_alpha   90.00
_cell.angle_beta   90.00
_cell.angle_gamma   90.00
#
_symmetry.space_group_name_H-M   'P 1'
#
loop_
_entity.id
_entity.type
_entity.pdbx_description
1 polymer ?
#
loop_
_entity_poly.entity_id
_entity_poly.type
_entity_poly.pdbx_seq_one_letter_code
_entity_poly.pdbx_strand_id
1 'polypeptide(L)'
;MEAYSPQNNRSQLKKTANNTLVIDAYNANPASMAAALGNFRNMPAVHKTLIAGDMKELGEESAAEHQKMIDYIDTCDFESVFLVGEQFAATKHAYVSYLNVQELIVAIQKTPLRGKTILIKGSNDMKLNLLIEFL
;
A
#
# COMPACT_ATOMS: atom_id res chain seq x y z
N MET A 1 0.48 1.50 34.36
CA MET A 1 1.00 0.71 33.22
C MET A 1 0.64 1.47 31.96
N GLU A 2 1.55 2.30 31.48
CA GLU A 2 1.36 3.05 30.24
C GLU A 2 1.51 2.07 29.07
N ALA A 3 0.43 1.87 28.32
CA ALA A 3 0.43 1.09 27.11
C ALA A 3 1.26 1.82 26.06
N TYR A 4 2.55 1.49 25.97
CA TYR A 4 3.41 1.90 24.88
C TYR A 4 2.91 1.23 23.59
N SER A 5 2.05 1.93 22.85
CA SER A 5 1.71 1.56 21.47
C SER A 5 2.79 2.13 20.55
N PRO A 6 3.61 1.29 19.89
CA PRO A 6 4.59 1.81 18.96
C PRO A 6 3.88 2.52 17.79
N GLN A 7 3.98 3.85 17.74
CA GLN A 7 3.50 4.71 16.64
C GLN A 7 4.35 4.60 15.36
N ASN A 8 5.04 3.47 15.15
CA ASN A 8 6.08 3.33 14.12
C ASN A 8 5.55 2.98 12.72
N ASN A 9 4.28 3.23 12.41
CA ASN A 9 3.64 2.91 11.11
C ASN A 9 3.88 1.47 10.63
N ARG A 10 4.11 0.53 11.56
CA ARG A 10 4.43 -0.87 11.27
C ARG A 10 3.26 -1.76 11.66
N SER A 11 2.62 -2.36 10.65
CA SER A 11 1.52 -3.32 10.79
C SER A 11 0.42 -2.89 11.78
N GLN A 12 -0.04 -1.64 11.69
CA GLN A 12 -1.08 -1.09 12.56
C GLN A 12 -2.47 -1.24 11.93
N LEU A 13 -3.44 -1.74 12.70
CA LEU A 13 -4.84 -1.71 12.31
C LEU A 13 -5.49 -0.43 12.85
N LYS A 14 -6.05 0.42 11.97
CA LYS A 14 -6.73 1.66 12.35
C LYS A 14 -8.11 1.73 11.72
N LYS A 15 -9.16 1.90 12.53
CA LYS A 15 -10.49 2.25 12.03
C LYS A 15 -10.62 3.76 11.88
N THR A 16 -11.15 4.20 10.74
CA THR A 16 -11.51 5.60 10.48
C THR A 16 -13.02 5.73 10.48
N ALA A 17 -13.54 6.93 10.26
CA ALA A 17 -14.99 7.11 10.09
C ALA A 17 -15.54 6.37 8.86
N ASN A 18 -14.68 6.08 7.87
CA ASN A 18 -15.10 5.54 6.57
C ASN A 18 -14.53 4.15 6.27
N ASN A 19 -13.35 3.79 6.80
CA ASN A 19 -12.58 2.64 6.35
C ASN A 19 -11.89 1.90 7.51
N THR A 20 -11.37 0.71 7.22
CA THR A 20 -10.40 0.01 8.07
C THR A 20 -9.05 0.01 7.37
N LEU A 21 -8.01 0.53 8.02
CA LEU A 21 -6.67 0.63 7.48
C LEU A 21 -5.76 -0.42 8.11
N VAL A 22 -4.96 -1.08 7.29
CA VAL A 22 -3.78 -1.86 7.68
C VAL A 22 -2.57 -1.06 7.22
N ILE A 23 -1.86 -0.44 8.16
CA ILE A 23 -0.79 0.51 7.88
C ILE A 23 0.56 -0.19 8.06
N ASP A 24 1.32 -0.32 6.98
CA ASP A 24 2.69 -0.84 6.95
C ASP A 24 3.56 0.03 6.02
N ALA A 25 3.68 1.32 6.34
CA ALA A 25 4.26 2.33 5.45
C ALA A 25 5.67 2.79 5.89
N TYR A 26 6.41 1.94 6.61
CA TYR A 26 7.75 2.27 7.09
C TYR A 26 8.87 1.66 6.24
N ASN A 27 8.76 0.37 5.91
CA ASN A 27 9.75 -0.37 5.13
C ASN A 27 9.09 -1.01 3.90
N ALA A 28 9.73 -0.94 2.74
CA ALA A 28 9.33 -1.69 1.55
C ALA A 28 10.54 -2.25 0.83
N ASN A 29 10.87 -3.48 1.20
CA ASN A 29 11.71 -4.40 0.43
C ASN A 29 10.85 -5.60 -0.03
N PRO A 30 11.33 -6.42 -1.00
CA PRO A 30 10.54 -7.51 -1.58
C PRO A 30 9.97 -8.49 -0.54
N ALA A 31 10.79 -8.92 0.43
CA ALA A 31 10.36 -9.84 1.46
C ALA A 31 9.24 -9.27 2.34
N SER A 32 9.37 -8.02 2.80
CA SER A 32 8.33 -7.36 3.60
C SER A 32 7.06 -7.09 2.80
N MET A 33 7.20 -6.76 1.51
CA MET A 33 6.06 -6.53 0.61
C MET A 33 5.27 -7.82 0.43
N ALA A 34 5.93 -8.92 0.07
CA ALA A 34 5.31 -10.23 -0.09
C ALA A 34 4.61 -10.69 1.20
N ALA A 35 5.24 -10.52 2.36
CA ALA A 35 4.65 -10.86 3.66
C ALA A 35 3.39 -10.03 3.95
N ALA A 36 3.42 -8.71 3.74
CA ALA A 36 2.26 -7.84 3.94
C ALA A 36 1.10 -8.19 3.01
N LEU A 37 1.40 -8.42 1.73
CA LEU A 37 0.39 -8.81 0.73
C LEU A 37 -0.21 -10.19 1.04
N GLY A 38 0.61 -11.17 1.44
CA GLY A 38 0.13 -12.50 1.85
C GLY A 38 -0.76 -12.45 3.09
N ASN A 39 -0.37 -11.69 4.11
CA ASN A 39 -1.20 -11.49 5.30
C ASN A 39 -2.52 -10.82 4.95
N PHE A 40 -2.49 -9.78 4.12
CA PHE A 40 -3.68 -9.05 3.72
C PHE A 40 -4.61 -9.86 2.82
N ARG A 41 -4.04 -10.68 1.91
CA ARG A 41 -4.79 -11.68 1.12
C ARG A 41 -5.56 -12.64 2.02
N ASN A 42 -4.94 -13.15 3.08
CA ASN A 42 -5.54 -14.14 3.98
C ASN A 42 -6.43 -13.53 5.08
N MET A 43 -6.34 -12.22 5.33
CA MET A 43 -7.14 -11.53 6.33
C MET A 43 -8.65 -11.61 6.00
N PRO A 44 -9.54 -12.05 6.91
CA PRO A 44 -10.98 -12.00 6.68
C PRO A 44 -11.47 -10.54 6.62
N ALA A 45 -11.75 -10.05 5.42
CA ALA A 45 -12.23 -8.69 5.19
C ALA A 45 -12.95 -8.59 3.83
N VAL A 46 -13.86 -7.63 3.72
CA VAL A 46 -14.55 -7.30 2.47
C VAL A 46 -13.98 -6.01 1.87
N HIS A 47 -14.19 -5.83 0.57
CA HIS A 47 -13.78 -4.64 -0.17
C HIS A 47 -12.30 -4.28 0.04
N LYS A 48 -11.42 -5.26 -0.19
CA LYS A 48 -9.99 -5.12 0.02
C LYS A 48 -9.38 -4.20 -1.04
N THR A 49 -8.73 -3.15 -0.59
CA THR A 49 -7.99 -2.21 -1.44
C THR A 49 -6.52 -2.23 -1.06
N LEU A 50 -5.64 -2.28 -2.05
CA LEU A 50 -4.21 -2.15 -1.86
C LEU A 50 -3.75 -0.75 -2.30
N ILE A 51 -2.93 -0.11 -1.47
CA ILE A 51 -2.12 1.04 -1.85
C ILE A 51 -0.65 0.64 -1.62
N ALA A 52 0.10 0.48 -2.71
CA ALA A 52 1.50 0.05 -2.67
C ALA A 52 2.43 1.13 -3.25
N GLY A 53 3.49 1.48 -2.53
CA GLY A 53 4.52 2.41 -2.96
C GLY A 53 5.83 1.72 -3.32
N ASP A 54 6.61 2.33 -4.22
CA ASP A 54 7.91 1.81 -4.66
C ASP A 54 8.78 1.28 -3.52
N MET A 55 9.38 0.13 -3.79
CA MET A 55 10.47 -0.44 -3.01
C MET A 55 11.76 0.34 -3.28
N LYS A 56 12.58 0.53 -2.24
CA LYS A 56 13.84 1.27 -2.34
C LYS A 56 15.04 0.34 -2.21
N GLU A 57 16.21 0.87 -2.58
CA GLU A 57 17.52 0.22 -2.40
C GLU A 57 17.71 -1.12 -3.15
N LEU A 58 17.01 -1.30 -4.29
CA LEU A 58 17.08 -2.54 -5.08
C LEU A 58 18.12 -2.52 -6.22
N GLY A 59 18.67 -1.35 -6.55
CA GLY A 59 19.65 -1.21 -7.63
C GLY A 59 19.11 -1.76 -8.97
N GLU A 60 19.92 -2.58 -9.63
CA GLU A 60 19.61 -3.17 -10.94
C GLU A 60 18.42 -4.14 -10.90
N GLU A 61 18.12 -4.73 -9.74
CA GLU A 61 17.01 -5.67 -9.57
C GLU A 61 15.65 -4.96 -9.42
N SER A 62 15.63 -3.62 -9.33
CA SER A 62 14.41 -2.85 -9.05
C SER A 62 13.27 -3.20 -10.00
N ALA A 63 13.51 -3.18 -11.31
CA ALA A 63 12.46 -3.45 -12.30
C ALA A 63 11.91 -4.88 -12.18
N ALA A 64 12.79 -5.87 -12.02
CA ALA A 64 12.41 -7.27 -11.90
C ALA A 64 11.61 -7.53 -10.62
N GLU A 65 12.03 -6.97 -9.49
CA GLU A 65 11.35 -7.14 -8.21
C GLU A 65 10.00 -6.44 -8.16
N HIS A 66 9.86 -5.24 -8.74
CA HIS A 66 8.56 -4.58 -8.84
C HIS A 66 7.59 -5.38 -9.73
N GLN A 67 8.07 -5.93 -10.85
CA GLN A 67 7.23 -6.80 -11.69
C GLN A 67 6.80 -8.07 -10.95
N LYS A 68 7.69 -8.72 -10.20
CA LYS A 68 7.32 -9.89 -9.36
C LYS A 68 6.24 -9.53 -8.35
N MET A 69 6.24 -8.31 -7.79
CA MET A 69 5.19 -7.85 -6.90
C MET A 69 3.86 -7.68 -7.62
N ILE A 70 3.86 -7.14 -8.85
CA ILE A 70 2.65 -7.09 -9.69
C ILE A 70 2.12 -8.50 -9.96
N ASP A 71 2.99 -9.40 -10.40
CA ASP A 71 2.59 -10.78 -10.73
C ASP A 71 1.96 -11.46 -9.50
N TYR A 72 2.46 -11.19 -8.29
CA TYR A 72 1.86 -11.66 -7.05
C TYR A 72 0.51 -11.00 -6.74
N ILE A 73 0.40 -9.68 -6.93
CA ILE A 73 -0.84 -8.91 -6.74
C ILE A 73 -1.94 -9.42 -7.70
N ASP A 74 -1.60 -9.79 -8.93
CA ASP A 74 -2.53 -10.37 -9.91
C ASP A 74 -3.13 -11.71 -9.45
N THR A 75 -2.44 -12.43 -8.55
CA THR A 75 -2.99 -13.65 -7.92
C THR A 75 -3.89 -13.37 -6.71
N CYS A 76 -4.01 -12.11 -6.30
CA CYS A 76 -4.81 -11.68 -5.16
C CYS A 76 -6.17 -11.13 -5.62
N ASP A 77 -7.22 -11.41 -4.84
CA ASP A 77 -8.57 -10.90 -5.11
C ASP A 77 -8.78 -9.55 -4.40
N PHE A 78 -7.99 -8.55 -4.80
CA PHE A 78 -8.18 -7.17 -4.32
C PHE A 78 -9.16 -6.43 -5.22
N GLU A 79 -10.16 -5.79 -4.63
CA GLU A 79 -11.17 -5.04 -5.36
C GLU A 79 -10.58 -3.81 -6.08
N SER A 80 -9.54 -3.21 -5.50
CA SER A 80 -8.84 -2.09 -6.12
C SER A 80 -7.38 -2.08 -5.71
N VAL A 81 -6.52 -1.65 -6.63
CA VAL A 81 -5.08 -1.52 -6.40
C VAL A 81 -4.63 -0.16 -6.92
N PHE A 82 -3.96 0.60 -6.06
CA PHE A 82 -3.31 1.86 -6.37
C PHE A 82 -1.81 1.72 -6.16
N LEU A 83 -1.04 2.03 -7.19
CA LEU A 83 0.41 1.97 -7.15
C LEU A 83 0.98 3.38 -7.13
N VAL A 84 2.05 3.59 -6.37
CA VAL A 84 2.68 4.90 -6.20
C VAL A 84 4.17 4.81 -6.43
N GLY A 85 4.67 5.58 -7.38
CA GLY A 85 6.08 5.67 -7.74
C GLY A 85 6.37 5.21 -9.16
N GLU A 86 7.53 5.66 -9.66
CA GLU A 86 7.97 5.44 -11.04
C GLU A 86 8.30 3.98 -11.33
N GLN A 87 8.80 3.24 -10.33
CA GLN A 87 9.19 1.85 -10.52
C GLN A 87 7.97 0.98 -10.76
N PHE A 88 6.91 1.13 -9.94
CA PHE A 88 5.64 0.47 -10.22
C PHE A 88 5.01 0.97 -11.52
N ALA A 89 5.02 2.29 -11.81
CA ALA A 89 4.45 2.80 -13.06
C ALA A 89 5.14 2.24 -14.32
N ALA A 90 6.41 1.84 -14.23
CA ALA A 90 7.16 1.23 -15.32
C ALA A 90 6.90 -0.28 -15.50
N THR A 91 6.19 -0.93 -14.58
CA THR A 91 5.84 -2.36 -14.68
C THR A 91 4.65 -2.61 -15.62
N LYS A 92 4.46 -3.85 -16.05
CA LYS A 92 3.36 -4.26 -16.92
C LYS A 92 2.16 -4.66 -16.07
N HIS A 93 1.13 -3.82 -16.00
CA HIS A 93 -0.11 -4.09 -15.26
C HIS A 93 -1.30 -3.27 -15.80
N ALA A 94 -2.50 -3.55 -15.28
CA ALA A 94 -3.72 -2.79 -15.57
C ALA A 94 -4.16 -1.82 -14.45
N TYR A 95 -3.45 -1.84 -13.30
CA TYR A 95 -3.75 -0.98 -12.14
C TYR A 95 -3.51 0.51 -12.38
N VAL A 96 -4.12 1.32 -11.53
CA VAL A 96 -3.90 2.78 -11.53
C VAL A 96 -2.58 3.07 -10.82
N SER A 97 -1.70 3.80 -11.51
CA SER A 97 -0.41 4.26 -10.96
C SER A 97 -0.38 5.78 -10.86
N TYR A 98 0.28 6.26 -9.81
CA TYR A 98 0.55 7.66 -9.55
C TYR A 98 2.06 7.85 -9.39
N LEU A 99 2.62 8.98 -9.83
CA LEU A 99 4.06 9.20 -9.72
C LEU A 99 4.48 9.48 -8.26
N ASN A 100 3.57 10.01 -7.45
CA ASN A 100 3.82 10.38 -6.07
C ASN A 100 2.53 10.34 -5.23
N VAL A 101 2.68 10.43 -3.90
CA VAL A 101 1.54 10.35 -2.97
C VAL A 101 0.59 11.54 -3.12
N GLN A 102 1.07 12.71 -3.54
CA GLN A 102 0.24 13.91 -3.69
C GLN A 102 -0.80 13.74 -4.80
N GLU A 103 -0.42 13.13 -5.91
CA GLU A 103 -1.37 12.80 -6.99
C GLU A 103 -2.47 11.84 -6.53
N LEU A 104 -2.10 10.81 -5.76
CA LEU A 104 -3.06 9.89 -5.17
C LEU A 104 -3.97 10.58 -4.15
N ILE A 105 -3.44 11.49 -3.32
CA ILE A 105 -4.26 12.30 -2.39
C ILE A 105 -5.31 13.11 -3.16
N VAL A 106 -4.91 13.79 -4.23
CA VAL A 106 -5.83 14.56 -5.08
C VAL A 106 -6.92 13.66 -5.68
N ALA A 107 -6.55 12.45 -6.12
CA ALA A 107 -7.51 11.49 -6.66
C ALA A 107 -8.52 11.01 -5.59
N ILE A 108 -8.05 10.67 -4.39
CA ILE A 108 -8.89 10.25 -3.26
C ILE A 108 -9.81 11.39 -2.81
N GLN A 109 -9.32 12.63 -2.78
CA GLN A 109 -10.17 13.78 -2.42
C GLN A 109 -11.30 14.01 -3.42
N LYS A 110 -11.03 13.79 -4.72
CA LYS A 110 -12.06 13.88 -5.77
C LYS A 110 -13.05 12.72 -5.71
N THR A 111 -12.56 11.52 -5.40
CA THR A 111 -13.38 10.30 -5.30
C THR A 111 -13.07 9.55 -4.00
N PRO A 112 -13.68 9.93 -2.87
CA PRO A 112 -13.34 9.37 -1.57
C PRO A 112 -13.61 7.87 -1.48
N LEU A 113 -12.63 7.13 -0.99
CA LEU A 113 -12.79 5.71 -0.67
C LEU A 113 -13.61 5.57 0.62
N ARG A 114 -14.64 4.72 0.60
CA ARG A 114 -15.52 4.46 1.75
C ARG A 114 -15.90 2.99 1.82
N GLY A 115 -16.05 2.48 3.04
CA GLY A 115 -16.43 1.09 3.31
C GLY A 115 -15.37 0.07 2.93
N LYS A 116 -14.11 0.48 2.79
CA LYS A 116 -13.00 -0.38 2.34
C LYS A 116 -12.17 -0.88 3.51
N THR A 117 -11.52 -2.02 3.28
CA THR A 117 -10.37 -2.45 4.07
C THR A 117 -9.12 -2.18 3.25
N ILE A 118 -8.24 -1.28 3.70
CA ILE A 118 -7.15 -0.73 2.88
C ILE A 118 -5.81 -1.11 3.49
N LEU A 119 -4.97 -1.83 2.74
CA LEU A 119 -3.56 -1.99 3.07
C LEU A 119 -2.77 -0.82 2.47
N ILE A 120 -2.01 -0.11 3.31
CA ILE A 120 -1.06 0.93 2.90
C ILE A 120 0.35 0.38 3.12
N LYS A 121 1.04 0.03 2.05
CA LYS A 121 2.38 -0.58 2.09
C LYS A 121 3.38 0.24 1.29
N GLY A 122 4.51 0.62 1.88
CA GLY A 122 5.53 1.40 1.18
C GLY A 122 6.72 1.73 2.08
N SER A 123 7.80 2.24 1.49
CA SER A 123 8.90 2.79 2.27
C SER A 123 8.50 4.14 2.86
N ASN A 124 9.09 4.51 4.00
CA ASN A 124 8.81 5.78 4.67
C ASN A 124 9.10 7.00 3.78
N ASP A 125 9.95 6.87 2.76
CA ASP A 125 10.26 7.94 1.82
C ASP A 125 9.15 8.19 0.80
N MET A 126 8.28 7.22 0.58
CA MET A 126 7.08 7.39 -0.25
C MET A 126 6.01 8.24 0.44
N LYS A 127 6.16 8.49 1.76
CA LYS A 127 5.23 9.30 2.57
C LYS A 127 3.76 8.85 2.47
N LEU A 128 3.52 7.56 2.22
CA LEU A 128 2.16 7.01 2.12
C LEU A 128 1.37 7.13 3.43
N ASN A 129 2.04 7.33 4.56
CA ASN A 129 1.39 7.63 5.84
C ASN A 129 0.52 8.91 5.78
N LEU A 130 0.79 9.84 4.87
CA LEU A 130 -0.04 11.04 4.68
C LEU A 130 -1.47 10.69 4.22
N LEU A 131 -1.66 9.55 3.57
CA LEU A 131 -2.98 9.10 3.11
C LEU A 131 -3.95 8.81 4.26
N ILE A 132 -3.44 8.54 5.46
CA ILE A 132 -4.23 8.18 6.65
C ILE A 132 -5.23 9.29 7.00
N GLU A 133 -4.94 10.56 6.69
CA GLU A 133 -5.84 11.69 6.97
C GLU A 133 -7.00 11.80 5.97
N PHE A 134 -6.89 11.13 4.82
CA PHE A 134 -7.87 11.20 3.72
C PHE A 134 -8.68 9.91 3.55
N LEU A 135 -8.36 8.86 4.32
CA LEU A 135 -9.00 7.54 4.32
C LEU A 135 -9.74 7.31 5.64
#